data_AF-A0A0D5A0F7-F1
#
_entry.id   AF-A0A0D5A0F7-F1
#
_cell.length_a   1.000
_cell.length_b   1.000
_cell.length_c   1.000
_cell.angle_alpha   90.00
_cell.angle_beta   90.00
_cell.angle_gamma   90.00
#
_symmetry.space_group_name_H-M   'P 1'
#
loop_
_entity.id
_entity.type
_entity.pdbx_description
1 polymer ?
#
loop_
_entity_poly.entity_id
_entity_poly.type
_entity_poly.pdbx_seq_one_letter_code
_entity_poly.pdbx_strand_id
1 'polypeptide(L)'
;MVRMFGDAEYRNQAEAALRAPGDTCMVFRSRPRSIIMACPDGCGETLVINLDRRAEKAWRFDMRGEGLTLFPSVWREGGCESHFIVWRGHILWCGRFEGENREPPYNPEIKDAVICALHDIQPPSAVEFAEAIDELVWDVNRAAVRLVG
;
A
#
# COMPACT_ATOMS: atom_id res chain seq x y z
N MET A 1 -9.80 1.99 -6.93
CA MET A 1 -10.03 0.99 -5.87
C MET A 1 -9.29 -0.28 -6.22
N VAL A 2 -8.69 -0.93 -5.22
CA VAL A 2 -8.04 -2.23 -5.32
C VAL A 2 -9.06 -3.31 -5.05
N ARG A 3 -9.07 -4.36 -5.88
CA ARG A 3 -9.87 -5.57 -5.66
C ARG A 3 -8.93 -6.75 -5.45
N MET A 4 -8.86 -7.23 -4.21
CA MET A 4 -8.01 -8.36 -3.85
C MET A 4 -8.74 -9.68 -4.12
N PHE A 5 -8.13 -10.51 -4.95
CA PHE A 5 -8.42 -11.93 -5.10
C PHE A 5 -7.48 -12.70 -4.17
N GLY A 6 -7.86 -13.92 -3.80
CA GLY A 6 -7.08 -14.76 -2.90
C GLY A 6 -5.68 -15.10 -3.41
N ASP A 7 -5.09 -16.12 -2.82
CA ASP A 7 -3.68 -16.43 -3.11
C ASP A 7 -3.52 -17.36 -4.30
N ALA A 8 -2.40 -17.21 -5.00
CA ALA A 8 -1.91 -18.12 -6.03
C ALA A 8 -0.48 -18.57 -5.71
N GLU A 9 -0.10 -19.76 -6.14
CA GLU A 9 1.25 -20.28 -5.88
C GLU A 9 2.29 -19.65 -6.83
N TYR A 10 1.87 -19.36 -8.06
CA TYR A 10 2.73 -18.85 -9.13
C TYR A 10 2.18 -17.59 -9.78
N ARG A 11 3.09 -16.78 -10.36
CA ARG A 11 2.76 -15.51 -11.01
C ARG A 11 1.73 -15.66 -12.14
N ASN A 12 1.90 -16.64 -13.01
CA ASN A 12 0.97 -16.87 -14.13
C ASN A 12 -0.45 -17.21 -13.64
N GLN A 13 -0.59 -17.92 -12.53
CA GLN A 13 -1.89 -18.21 -11.90
C GLN A 13 -2.51 -16.92 -11.33
N ALA A 14 -1.71 -16.09 -10.67
CA ALA A 14 -2.15 -14.78 -10.17
C ALA A 14 -2.60 -13.87 -11.32
N GLU A 15 -1.82 -13.78 -12.40
CA GLU A 15 -2.16 -13.01 -13.62
C GLU A 15 -3.46 -13.53 -14.25
N ALA A 16 -3.66 -14.84 -14.30
CA ALA A 16 -4.87 -15.46 -14.83
C ALA A 16 -6.13 -15.17 -14.00
N ALA A 17 -6.02 -14.63 -12.78
CA ALA A 17 -7.16 -14.19 -11.97
C ALA A 17 -7.60 -12.75 -12.29
N LEU A 18 -6.74 -11.94 -12.92
CA LEU A 18 -6.97 -10.51 -13.13
C LEU A 18 -7.86 -10.27 -14.36
N ARG A 19 -8.86 -9.40 -14.25
CA ARG A 19 -9.86 -9.13 -15.31
C ARG A 19 -10.05 -7.65 -15.59
N ALA A 20 -9.86 -6.79 -14.59
CA ALA A 20 -10.08 -5.36 -14.69
C ALA A 20 -8.99 -4.56 -13.95
N PRO A 21 -8.78 -3.27 -14.30
CA PRO A 21 -7.80 -2.42 -13.63
C PRO A 21 -7.98 -2.40 -12.10
N GLY A 22 -6.88 -2.54 -11.37
CA GLY A 22 -6.88 -2.62 -9.90
C GLY A 22 -7.19 -4.01 -9.33
N ASP A 23 -7.51 -5.02 -10.17
CA ASP A 23 -7.54 -6.41 -9.75
C ASP A 23 -6.16 -6.83 -9.25
N THR A 24 -6.12 -7.53 -8.13
CA THR A 24 -4.89 -7.81 -7.40
C THR A 24 -4.92 -9.22 -6.84
N CYS A 25 -3.82 -9.97 -6.94
CA CYS A 25 -3.70 -11.32 -6.39
C CYS A 25 -2.34 -11.49 -5.71
N MET A 26 -2.29 -12.18 -4.57
CA MET A 26 -1.03 -12.46 -3.88
C MET A 26 -0.39 -13.74 -4.43
N VAL A 27 0.91 -13.69 -4.69
CA VAL A 27 1.72 -14.90 -4.86
C VAL A 27 2.25 -15.32 -3.50
N PHE A 28 1.78 -16.47 -3.02
CA PHE A 28 2.14 -17.03 -1.72
C PHE A 28 2.76 -18.42 -1.88
N ARG A 29 3.96 -18.60 -1.31
CA ARG A 29 4.66 -19.90 -1.27
C ARG A 29 5.35 -20.03 0.07
N SER A 30 4.66 -20.66 1.02
CA SER A 30 4.98 -20.73 2.47
C SER A 30 5.12 -19.37 3.19
N ARG A 31 5.28 -18.28 2.43
CA ARG A 31 5.32 -16.89 2.84
C ARG A 31 4.91 -16.01 1.66
N PRO A 32 4.48 -14.76 1.90
CA PRO A 32 4.21 -13.79 0.83
C PRO A 32 5.47 -13.56 -0.02
N ARG A 33 5.32 -13.62 -1.35
CA ARG A 33 6.43 -13.43 -2.30
C ARG A 33 6.28 -12.11 -3.03
N SER A 34 5.10 -11.88 -3.59
CA SER A 34 4.79 -10.69 -4.37
C SER A 34 3.28 -10.49 -4.43
N ILE A 35 2.87 -9.28 -4.75
CA ILE A 35 1.51 -8.98 -5.20
C ILE A 35 1.56 -8.71 -6.70
N ILE A 36 0.58 -9.26 -7.41
CA ILE A 36 0.40 -9.09 -8.85
C ILE A 36 -0.86 -8.26 -9.04
N MET A 37 -0.75 -7.12 -9.72
CA MET A 37 -1.84 -6.16 -9.85
C MET A 37 -2.02 -5.73 -11.31
N ALA A 38 -3.23 -5.83 -11.85
CA ALA A 38 -3.56 -5.23 -13.14
C ALA A 38 -3.45 -3.72 -13.00
N CYS A 39 -2.63 -3.08 -13.82
CA CYS A 39 -2.25 -1.69 -13.64
C CYS A 39 -3.51 -0.82 -13.55
N PRO A 40 -3.68 -0.04 -12.47
CA PRO A 40 -4.94 0.65 -12.20
C PRO A 40 -5.22 1.82 -13.15
N ASP A 41 -4.25 2.23 -13.95
CA ASP A 41 -4.44 3.24 -14.99
C ASP A 41 -5.13 2.69 -16.26
N GLY A 42 -5.32 1.37 -16.34
CA GLY A 42 -5.95 0.72 -17.48
C GLY A 42 -5.06 0.49 -18.69
N CYS A 43 -3.73 0.61 -18.58
CA CYS A 43 -2.81 0.40 -19.71
C CYS A 43 -2.72 -1.07 -20.18
N GLY A 44 -3.35 -2.02 -19.47
CA GLY A 44 -3.36 -3.44 -19.81
C GLY A 44 -2.15 -4.24 -19.30
N GLU A 45 -1.15 -3.57 -18.75
CA GLU A 45 0.02 -4.21 -18.15
C GLU A 45 -0.24 -4.69 -16.71
N THR A 46 0.59 -5.61 -16.26
CA THR A 46 0.56 -6.11 -14.87
C THR A 46 1.78 -5.64 -14.08
N LEU A 47 1.54 -5.17 -12.86
CA LEU A 47 2.55 -4.77 -11.89
C LEU A 47 2.94 -5.96 -11.01
N VAL A 48 4.24 -6.12 -10.78
CA VAL A 48 4.79 -7.09 -9.82
C VAL A 48 5.39 -6.33 -8.65
N ILE A 49 4.73 -6.41 -7.51
CA ILE A 49 5.10 -5.71 -6.28
C ILE A 49 5.81 -6.71 -5.37
N ASN A 50 7.12 -6.57 -5.21
CA ASN A 50 7.92 -7.50 -4.41
C ASN A 50 7.62 -7.35 -2.92
N LEU A 51 7.36 -8.47 -2.23
CA LEU A 51 7.16 -8.53 -0.78
C LEU A 51 8.29 -9.25 -0.03
N ASP A 52 9.26 -9.82 -0.74
CA ASP A 52 10.36 -10.53 -0.11
C ASP A 52 11.31 -9.53 0.58
N ARG A 53 11.17 -9.39 1.91
CA ARG A 53 11.99 -8.51 2.76
C ARG A 53 13.50 -8.80 2.72
N ARG A 54 13.91 -9.90 2.09
CA ARG A 54 15.34 -10.22 1.86
C ARG A 54 15.92 -9.48 0.65
N ALA A 55 15.07 -8.96 -0.22
CA ALA A 55 15.48 -8.11 -1.33
C ALA A 55 15.57 -6.65 -0.87
N GLU A 56 16.42 -5.87 -1.55
CA GLU A 56 16.68 -4.47 -1.23
C GLU A 56 15.44 -3.59 -1.40
N LYS A 57 14.64 -3.82 -2.45
CA LYS A 57 13.39 -3.10 -2.72
C LYS A 57 12.20 -4.02 -2.46
N ALA A 58 11.63 -3.93 -1.27
CA ALA A 58 10.45 -4.70 -0.87
C ALA A 58 9.38 -3.80 -0.26
N TRP A 59 8.14 -4.00 -0.67
CA TRP A 59 6.99 -3.34 -0.07
C TRP A 59 6.58 -4.09 1.19
N ARG A 60 6.16 -3.30 2.19
CA ARG A 60 5.34 -3.79 3.29
C ARG A 60 3.90 -3.84 2.79
N PHE A 61 3.18 -4.87 3.21
CA PHE A 61 1.75 -4.95 2.98
C PHE A 61 1.04 -5.13 4.31
N ASP A 62 -0.19 -4.66 4.34
CA ASP A 62 -1.08 -4.82 5.47
C ASP A 62 -2.51 -5.08 4.98
N MET A 63 -3.23 -5.93 5.69
CA MET A 63 -4.59 -6.34 5.38
C MET A 63 -5.59 -5.97 6.48
N ARG A 64 -5.17 -5.36 7.60
CA ARG A 64 -6.13 -4.83 8.59
C ARG A 64 -6.86 -3.62 8.01
N GLY A 65 -8.10 -3.45 8.45
CA GLY A 65 -9.04 -2.47 7.91
C GLY A 65 -9.84 -3.02 6.72
N GLU A 66 -10.26 -2.12 5.82
CA GLU A 66 -11.21 -2.43 4.74
C GLU A 66 -10.54 -2.93 3.44
N GLY A 67 -9.21 -3.03 3.42
CA GLY A 67 -8.52 -3.56 2.24
C GLY A 67 -7.01 -3.46 2.29
N LEU A 68 -6.37 -3.89 1.20
CA LEU A 68 -4.92 -3.89 1.05
C LEU A 68 -4.33 -2.50 1.29
N THR A 69 -3.26 -2.45 2.08
CA THR A 69 -2.39 -1.29 2.22
C THR A 69 -0.98 -1.70 1.82
N LEU A 70 -0.31 -0.88 1.01
CA LEU A 70 1.09 -1.07 0.61
C LEU A 70 1.93 0.12 1.03
N PHE A 71 3.13 -0.13 1.53
CA PHE A 71 4.09 0.92 1.87
C PHE A 71 5.50 0.55 1.37
N PRO A 72 6.22 1.45 0.67
CA PRO A 72 5.87 2.82 0.31
C PRO A 72 4.88 2.88 -0.88
N SER A 73 4.79 4.03 -1.57
CA SER A 73 4.05 4.14 -2.83
C SER A 73 4.58 3.17 -3.88
N VAL A 74 3.72 2.79 -4.83
CA VAL A 74 4.06 1.97 -5.98
C VAL A 74 4.39 2.92 -7.13
N TRP A 75 5.62 2.85 -7.63
CA TRP A 75 6.07 3.62 -8.79
C TRP A 75 6.66 2.70 -9.84
N ARG A 76 6.09 2.75 -11.04
CA ARG A 76 6.63 2.07 -12.22
C ARG A 76 7.53 3.03 -12.98
N GLU A 77 8.82 2.72 -13.10
CA GLU A 77 9.81 3.58 -13.80
C GLU A 77 9.73 3.50 -15.33
N GLY A 78 8.91 2.61 -15.91
CA GLY A 78 8.78 2.47 -17.36
C GLY A 78 7.38 2.06 -17.81
N GLY A 79 7.15 2.03 -19.12
CA GLY A 79 5.82 1.78 -19.68
C GLY A 79 4.88 2.94 -19.42
N CYS A 80 3.77 2.70 -18.72
CA CYS A 80 2.78 3.73 -18.44
C CYS A 80 3.19 4.73 -17.35
N GLU A 81 4.26 4.45 -16.59
CA GLU A 81 4.76 5.31 -15.52
C GLU A 81 3.73 5.62 -14.41
N SER A 82 2.89 4.65 -14.07
CA SER A 82 1.92 4.81 -12.99
C SER A 82 2.62 5.00 -11.64
N HIS A 83 2.16 6.00 -10.88
CA HIS A 83 2.65 6.31 -9.54
C HIS A 83 1.47 6.55 -8.60
N PHE A 84 1.33 5.69 -7.58
CA PHE A 84 0.19 5.73 -6.68
C PHE A 84 0.49 5.09 -5.33
N ILE A 85 -0.32 5.42 -4.33
CA ILE A 85 -0.39 4.79 -3.02
C ILE A 85 -1.57 3.81 -3.01
N VAL A 86 -1.38 2.67 -2.35
CA VAL A 86 -2.47 1.75 -1.99
C VAL A 86 -2.69 1.84 -0.48
N TRP A 87 -3.87 2.31 -0.08
CA TRP A 87 -4.20 2.56 1.32
C TRP A 87 -5.63 2.12 1.61
N ARG A 88 -5.82 1.14 2.50
CA ARG A 88 -7.14 0.58 2.87
C ARG A 88 -7.99 0.21 1.63
N GLY A 89 -7.37 -0.34 0.59
CA GLY A 89 -8.02 -0.68 -0.67
C GLY A 89 -8.24 0.51 -1.63
N HIS A 90 -7.94 1.74 -1.23
CA HIS A 90 -8.02 2.92 -2.10
C HIS A 90 -6.72 3.11 -2.88
N ILE A 91 -6.86 3.74 -4.05
CA ILE A 91 -5.74 4.16 -4.88
C ILE A 91 -5.70 5.68 -4.81
N LEU A 92 -4.58 6.23 -4.34
CA LEU A 92 -4.31 7.66 -4.36
C LEU A 92 -3.16 7.91 -5.32
N TRP A 93 -3.43 8.62 -6.40
CA TRP A 93 -2.43 8.90 -7.42
C TRP A 93 -1.44 9.97 -6.99
N CYS A 94 -0.24 9.91 -7.56
CA CYS A 94 0.83 10.88 -7.36
C CYS A 94 1.30 11.41 -8.74
N GLY A 95 1.44 12.72 -8.87
CA GLY A 95 1.83 13.43 -10.09
C GLY A 95 0.73 13.55 -11.16
N ARG A 96 0.00 12.47 -11.46
CA ARG A 96 -1.08 12.44 -12.48
C ARG A 96 -2.38 11.92 -11.87
N PHE A 97 -3.53 12.29 -12.42
CA PHE A 97 -4.87 11.84 -11.97
C PHE A 97 -5.23 12.21 -10.51
N GLU A 98 -4.54 13.17 -9.90
CA GLU A 98 -4.74 13.52 -8.49
C GLU A 98 -6.09 14.18 -8.19
N GLY A 99 -6.70 14.86 -9.18
CA GLY A 99 -7.94 15.62 -8.99
C GLY A 99 -9.14 14.79 -8.50
N GLU A 100 -9.08 13.47 -8.66
CA GLU A 100 -10.11 12.53 -8.22
C GLU A 100 -9.72 11.75 -6.96
N ASN A 101 -8.56 12.03 -6.37
CA ASN A 101 -8.10 11.34 -5.17
C ASN A 101 -9.07 11.54 -4.01
N ARG A 102 -9.43 10.43 -3.36
CA ARG A 102 -10.22 10.43 -2.12
C ARG A 102 -9.55 9.51 -1.12
N GLU A 103 -8.99 10.11 -0.07
CA GLU A 103 -8.44 9.37 1.06
C GLU A 103 -9.50 8.43 1.63
N PRO A 104 -9.14 7.17 1.93
CA PRO A 104 -10.04 6.30 2.68
C PRO A 104 -10.33 6.91 4.06
N PRO A 105 -11.51 6.64 4.64
CA PRO A 105 -11.73 6.98 6.04
C PRO A 105 -10.74 6.23 6.92
N TYR A 106 -10.20 6.91 7.92
CA TYR A 106 -9.34 6.34 8.96
C TYR A 106 -9.68 6.99 10.30
N ASN A 107 -9.31 6.35 11.40
CA ASN A 107 -9.64 6.86 12.73
C ASN A 107 -8.86 8.17 12.99
N PRO A 108 -9.53 9.32 13.14
CA PRO A 108 -8.83 10.58 13.43
C PRO A 108 -8.25 10.62 14.86
N GLU A 109 -8.75 9.79 15.78
CA GLU A 109 -8.32 9.75 17.18
C GLU A 109 -6.89 9.19 17.35
N ILE A 110 -6.34 8.55 16.32
CA ILE A 110 -4.92 8.13 16.32
C ILE A 110 -3.98 9.32 16.51
N LYS A 111 -4.44 10.55 16.25
CA LYS A 111 -3.65 11.77 16.42
C LYS A 111 -3.06 11.87 17.82
N ASP A 112 -3.85 11.57 18.86
CA ASP A 112 -3.38 11.69 20.24
C ASP A 112 -2.37 10.60 20.57
N ALA A 113 -2.60 9.37 20.09
CA ALA A 113 -1.63 8.28 20.18
C ALA A 113 -0.32 8.62 19.45
N VAL A 114 -0.41 9.28 18.28
CA VAL A 114 0.75 9.75 17.52
C VAL A 114 1.50 10.85 18.27
N ILE A 115 0.82 11.82 18.89
CA ILE A 115 1.48 12.85 19.69
C ILE A 115 2.20 12.22 20.90
N CYS A 116 1.53 11.32 21.64
CA CYS A 116 2.11 10.65 22.79
C CYS A 116 3.37 9.84 22.41
N ALA A 117 3.28 8.99 21.38
CA ALA A 117 4.42 8.18 20.97
C ALA A 117 5.55 9.00 20.32
N LEU A 118 5.26 10.17 19.71
CA LEU A 118 6.31 11.10 19.27
C LEU A 118 7.13 11.59 20.47
N HIS A 119 6.50 11.95 21.59
CA HIS A 119 7.21 12.41 22.78
C HIS A 119 8.03 11.31 23.44
N ASP A 120 7.50 10.09 23.52
CA ASP A 120 8.10 9.02 24.30
C ASP A 120 9.17 8.21 23.55
N ILE A 121 8.93 7.92 22.26
CA ILE A 121 9.69 6.92 21.51
C ILE A 121 10.71 7.57 20.56
N GLN A 122 10.43 8.80 20.09
CA GLN A 122 11.22 9.50 19.06
C GLN A 122 11.62 8.56 17.89
N PRO A 123 10.66 7.82 17.29
CA PRO A 123 11.01 6.78 16.33
C PRO A 123 11.62 7.38 15.07
N PRO A 124 12.68 6.77 14.49
CA PRO A 124 13.41 7.35 13.37
C PRO A 124 12.64 7.34 12.04
N SER A 125 11.53 6.60 11.94
CA SER A 125 10.71 6.55 10.73
C SER A 125 9.21 6.35 11.01
N ALA A 126 8.37 6.72 10.03
CA ALA A 126 6.93 6.49 10.09
C ALA A 126 6.56 5.00 10.18
N VAL A 127 7.43 4.10 9.70
CA VAL A 127 7.23 2.65 9.83
C VAL A 127 7.39 2.20 11.26
N GLU A 128 8.50 2.56 11.90
CA GLU A 128 8.76 2.18 13.30
C GLU A 128 7.73 2.81 14.23
N PHE A 129 7.28 4.02 13.91
CA PHE A 129 6.16 4.66 14.59
C PHE A 129 4.90 3.79 14.52
N ALA A 130 4.50 3.40 13.32
CA ALA A 130 3.30 2.62 13.07
C ALA A 130 3.36 1.22 13.72
N GLU A 131 4.52 0.58 13.71
CA GLU A 131 4.75 -0.68 14.43
C GLU A 131 4.63 -0.49 15.96
N ALA A 132 5.12 0.62 16.51
CA ALA A 132 5.11 0.88 17.95
C ALA A 132 3.70 1.11 18.54
N ILE A 133 2.78 1.69 17.75
CA ILE A 133 1.40 1.94 18.19
C ILE A 133 0.38 0.96 17.58
N ASP A 134 0.85 -0.12 16.94
CA ASP A 134 0.04 -1.10 16.23
C ASP A 134 -1.00 -0.43 15.29
N GLU A 135 -0.54 0.42 14.38
CA GLU A 135 -1.39 1.19 13.46
C GLU A 135 -0.89 1.14 12.00
N LEU A 136 -1.72 1.46 11.00
CA LEU A 136 -1.31 1.49 9.60
C LEU A 136 -0.31 2.64 9.33
N VAL A 137 0.74 2.36 8.54
CA VAL A 137 1.79 3.35 8.24
C VAL A 137 1.24 4.62 7.58
N TRP A 138 0.25 4.49 6.68
CA TRP A 138 -0.38 5.66 6.05
C TRP A 138 -1.27 6.45 6.98
N ASP A 139 -1.95 5.79 7.93
CA ASP A 139 -2.75 6.46 8.96
C ASP A 139 -1.84 7.34 9.83
N VAL A 140 -0.72 6.76 10.30
CA VAL A 140 0.31 7.49 11.06
C VAL A 140 0.92 8.63 10.25
N ASN A 141 1.34 8.36 9.02
CA ASN A 141 1.94 9.37 8.15
C ASN A 141 0.97 10.53 7.92
N ARG A 142 -0.31 10.23 7.65
CA ARG A 142 -1.33 11.25 7.43
C ARG A 142 -1.63 12.06 8.70
N ALA A 143 -1.72 11.40 9.85
CA ALA A 143 -1.91 12.08 11.13
C ALA A 143 -0.72 13.00 11.45
N ALA A 144 0.51 12.52 11.26
CA ALA A 144 1.72 13.30 11.48
C ALA A 144 1.83 14.52 10.56
N VAL A 145 1.51 14.38 9.26
CA VAL A 145 1.48 15.52 8.32
C VAL A 145 0.47 16.59 8.77
N ARG A 146 -0.69 16.18 9.29
CA ARG A 146 -1.71 17.11 9.83
C ARG A 146 -1.33 17.77 11.16
N LEU A 147 -0.25 17.34 11.82
CA LEU A 147 0.27 17.99 13.03
C LEU A 147 1.20 19.16 12.72
N VAL A 148 1.87 19.12 11.57
CA VAL A 148 2.84 20.14 11.14
C VAL A 148 2.19 21.20 10.24
N GLY A 149 0.95 20.95 9.79
CA GLY A 149 0.16 21.84 8.92
C GLY A 149 -0.97 22.56 9.64
#